data_AF-A0AAV2MII1-F1
#
_entry.id   AF-A0AAV2MII1-F1
#
_cell.length_a   1.000
_cell.length_b   1.000
_cell.length_c   1.000
_cell.angle_alpha   90.00
_cell.angle_beta   90.00
_cell.angle_gamma   90.00
#
_symmetry.space_group_name_H-M   'P 1'
#
loop_
_entity.id
_entity.type
_entity.pdbx_description
1 polymer ?
#
loop_
_entity_poly.entity_id
_entity_poly.type
_entity_poly.pdbx_seq_one_letter_code
_entity_poly.pdbx_strand_id
1 'polypeptide(L)'
;MAMRRRLCALTLAAAVLFITLASHSHFLSVTLPTRGPAPPTGKPGTEPVTTEARTRPLLRLCGCTSCVSDLESSDWFRQRYNPHKQPILKQNQSVEGGALSWWKMLQRSGNDRPLQEVMSELFRVIASPPEPLKPRSSLCRSCAVVGNSGNLLKSEYGAVIDSHQSVFRMNRAQTTGFVQDVGNRSTHHFMYPESAVDLNPGVHMVLVPFKIRDLEWLRSALSTGDITT
;
A
#
# COMPACT_ATOMS: atom_id res chain seq x y z
N MET A 1 -53.64 20.42 3.72
CA MET A 1 -52.43 19.65 4.11
C MET A 1 -52.08 18.50 3.16
N ALA A 2 -53.05 17.72 2.65
CA ALA A 2 -52.77 16.58 1.76
C ALA A 2 -52.10 16.94 0.42
N MET A 3 -52.45 18.07 -0.18
CA MET A 3 -51.92 18.50 -1.49
C MET A 3 -50.42 18.88 -1.43
N ARG A 4 -49.96 19.51 -0.34
CA ARG A 4 -48.53 19.82 -0.12
C ARG A 4 -47.68 18.55 0.06
N ARG A 5 -48.21 17.52 0.74
CA ARG A 5 -47.52 16.23 0.89
C ARG A 5 -47.39 15.48 -0.44
N ARG A 6 -48.42 15.53 -1.29
CA ARG A 6 -48.39 14.95 -2.64
C ARG A 6 -47.40 15.69 -3.55
N LEU A 7 -47.34 17.01 -3.45
CA LEU A 7 -46.39 17.82 -4.22
C LEU A 7 -44.93 17.53 -3.79
N CYS A 8 -44.66 17.45 -2.49
CA CYS A 8 -43.33 17.06 -1.98
C CYS A 8 -42.93 15.64 -2.40
N ALA A 9 -43.86 14.68 -2.39
CA ALA A 9 -43.58 13.31 -2.82
C ALA A 9 -43.24 13.24 -4.31
N LEU A 10 -43.96 14.01 -5.15
CA LEU A 10 -43.69 14.09 -6.58
C LEU A 10 -42.36 14.78 -6.88
N THR A 11 -42.00 15.84 -6.15
CA THR A 11 -40.69 16.49 -6.32
C THR A 11 -39.54 15.59 -5.89
N LEU A 12 -39.70 14.82 -4.80
CA LEU A 12 -38.70 13.83 -4.37
C LEU A 12 -38.54 12.70 -5.39
N ALA A 13 -39.64 12.16 -5.92
CA ALA A 13 -39.60 11.11 -6.93
C ALA A 13 -38.93 11.60 -8.23
N ALA A 14 -39.23 12.83 -8.67
CA ALA A 14 -38.61 13.44 -9.84
C ALA A 14 -37.10 13.67 -9.64
N ALA A 15 -36.69 14.13 -8.44
CA ALA A 15 -35.28 14.34 -8.12
C ALA A 15 -34.48 13.01 -8.11
N VAL A 16 -35.04 11.95 -7.51
CA VAL A 16 -34.42 10.62 -7.52
C VAL A 16 -34.31 10.08 -8.96
N LEU A 17 -35.37 10.19 -9.75
CA LEU A 17 -35.34 9.77 -11.16
C LEU A 17 -34.27 10.52 -11.96
N PHE A 18 -34.16 11.84 -11.76
CA PHE A 18 -33.15 12.65 -12.43
C PHE A 18 -31.71 12.24 -12.05
N ILE A 19 -31.46 11.97 -10.76
CA ILE A 19 -30.15 11.49 -10.29
C ILE A 19 -29.82 10.12 -10.89
N THR A 20 -30.79 9.20 -10.94
CA THR A 20 -30.56 7.87 -11.53
C THR A 20 -30.28 7.96 -13.03
N LEU A 21 -31.00 8.80 -13.77
CA LEU A 21 -30.79 9.01 -15.21
C LEU A 21 -29.43 9.67 -15.48
N ALA A 22 -29.09 10.73 -14.76
CA ALA A 22 -27.79 11.41 -14.91
C ALA A 22 -26.62 10.47 -14.60
N SER A 23 -26.74 9.65 -13.55
CA SER A 23 -25.72 8.65 -13.19
C SER A 23 -25.56 7.59 -14.27
N HIS A 24 -26.66 7.15 -14.89
CA HIS A 24 -26.64 6.18 -15.99
C HIS A 24 -26.05 6.76 -17.28
N SER A 25 -26.30 8.05 -17.56
CA SER A 25 -25.71 8.77 -18.70
C SER A 25 -24.19 8.93 -18.55
N HIS A 26 -23.72 9.27 -17.35
CA HIS A 26 -22.28 9.34 -17.07
C HIS A 26 -21.59 7.98 -17.18
N PHE A 27 -22.24 6.90 -16.74
CA PHE A 27 -21.70 5.55 -16.86
C PHE A 27 -21.52 5.14 -18.34
N LEU A 28 -22.52 5.42 -19.19
CA LEU A 28 -22.45 5.13 -20.63
C LEU A 28 -21.35 5.91 -21.36
N SER A 29 -21.10 7.16 -20.99
CA SER A 29 -20.01 7.98 -21.55
C SER A 29 -18.61 7.47 -21.17
N VAL A 30 -18.46 6.78 -20.03
CA VAL A 30 -17.17 6.23 -19.58
C VAL A 30 -16.88 4.84 -20.19
N THR A 31 -17.91 4.10 -20.59
CA THR A 31 -17.76 2.74 -21.17
C THR A 31 -17.63 2.66 -22.69
N LEU A 32 -17.84 3.76 -23.43
CA LEU A 32 -17.60 3.74 -24.89
C LEU A 32 -16.13 4.07 -25.21
N PRO A 33 -15.36 3.18 -25.86
CA PRO A 33 -14.01 3.48 -26.29
C PRO A 33 -14.07 4.51 -27.44
N THR A 34 -13.61 5.73 -27.18
CA THR A 34 -13.33 6.72 -28.23
C THR A 34 -12.19 6.20 -29.09
N ARG A 35 -12.52 5.80 -30.32
CA ARG A 35 -11.57 5.39 -31.36
C ARG A 35 -10.75 6.60 -31.80
N GLY A 36 -9.53 6.72 -31.31
CA GLY A 36 -8.57 7.74 -31.77
C GLY A 36 -8.21 7.52 -33.25
N PRO A 37 -7.80 8.58 -33.98
CA PRO A 37 -7.45 8.48 -35.40
C PRO A 37 -6.22 7.59 -35.62
N ALA A 38 -6.28 6.81 -36.70
CA ALA A 38 -5.21 5.90 -37.11
C ALA A 38 -3.94 6.66 -37.54
N PRO A 39 -2.72 6.09 -37.34
CA PRO A 39 -1.49 6.68 -37.83
C PRO A 39 -1.38 6.53 -39.37
N PRO A 40 -0.69 7.46 -40.06
CA PRO A 40 -0.56 7.41 -41.51
C PRO A 40 0.39 6.27 -41.95
N THR A 41 -0.05 5.53 -42.97
CA THR A 41 0.68 4.46 -43.63
C THR A 41 1.78 5.03 -44.55
N GLY A 42 3.04 4.88 -44.15
CA GLY A 42 4.22 5.07 -45.00
C GLY A 42 4.90 3.72 -45.28
N LYS A 43 5.16 3.42 -46.55
CA LYS A 43 5.82 2.18 -47.01
C LYS A 43 7.31 2.12 -46.58
N PRO A 44 7.92 0.92 -46.45
CA PRO A 44 9.29 0.76 -45.99
C PRO A 44 10.30 1.01 -47.12
N GLY A 45 11.29 1.86 -46.84
CA GLY A 45 12.55 1.91 -47.58
C GLY A 45 13.55 0.93 -46.96
N THR A 46 14.15 0.11 -47.81
CA THR A 46 15.11 -0.93 -47.46
C THR A 46 16.50 -0.32 -47.29
N GLU A 47 17.05 -0.34 -46.07
CA GLU A 47 18.51 -0.30 -45.84
C GLU A 47 18.90 -1.24 -44.68
N PRO A 48 20.06 -1.92 -44.78
CA PRO A 48 20.40 -3.04 -43.90
C PRO A 48 20.85 -2.55 -42.53
N VAL A 49 20.03 -2.79 -41.50
CA VAL A 49 20.43 -2.61 -40.10
C VAL A 49 21.28 -3.81 -39.67
N THR A 50 22.54 -3.53 -39.40
CA THR A 50 23.52 -4.44 -38.80
C THR A 50 22.98 -5.04 -37.50
N THR A 51 22.97 -6.36 -37.46
CA THR A 51 22.41 -7.16 -36.37
C THR A 51 23.42 -7.30 -35.24
N GLU A 52 23.47 -6.33 -34.32
CA GLU A 52 24.08 -6.53 -33.00
C GLU A 52 23.23 -5.92 -31.88
N ALA A 53 21.95 -6.33 -31.82
CA ALA A 53 21.22 -6.26 -30.57
C ALA A 53 21.73 -7.37 -29.66
N ARG A 54 22.83 -7.11 -28.95
CA ARG A 54 23.30 -7.92 -27.83
C ARG A 54 22.18 -7.95 -26.79
N THR A 55 21.34 -8.98 -26.85
CA THR A 55 20.31 -9.28 -25.85
C THR A 55 21.03 -9.50 -24.52
N ARG A 56 21.17 -8.44 -23.72
CA ARG A 56 21.51 -8.62 -22.31
C ARG A 56 20.31 -9.34 -21.71
N PRO A 57 20.44 -10.57 -21.21
CA PRO A 57 19.35 -11.17 -20.45
C PRO A 57 19.01 -10.21 -19.33
N LEU A 58 17.74 -9.82 -19.20
CA LEU A 58 17.28 -9.08 -18.03
C LEU A 58 17.78 -9.84 -16.80
N LEU A 59 18.66 -9.19 -16.05
CA LEU A 59 19.26 -9.78 -14.84
C LEU A 59 18.13 -10.17 -13.90
N ARG A 60 17.88 -11.48 -13.77
CA ARG A 60 16.88 -12.01 -12.83
C ARG A 60 17.27 -11.56 -11.42
N LEU A 61 16.43 -10.76 -10.79
CA LEU A 61 16.75 -10.11 -9.50
C LEU A 61 16.48 -11.01 -8.28
N CYS A 62 15.89 -12.19 -8.47
CA CYS A 62 15.58 -13.13 -7.40
C CYS A 62 15.79 -14.60 -7.81
N GLY A 63 15.93 -15.48 -6.81
CA GLY A 63 16.10 -16.93 -7.00
C GLY A 63 14.82 -17.76 -6.89
N CYS A 64 13.64 -17.13 -6.85
CA CYS A 64 12.34 -17.82 -6.78
C CYS A 64 11.86 -18.30 -8.15
N THR A 65 10.97 -19.29 -8.21
CA THR A 65 10.35 -19.78 -9.46
C THR A 65 9.80 -18.63 -10.32
N SER A 66 9.14 -17.64 -9.70
CA SER A 66 8.75 -16.36 -10.30
C SER A 66 9.24 -15.20 -9.44
N CYS A 67 9.61 -14.07 -10.05
CA CYS A 67 9.98 -12.86 -9.32
C CYS A 67 8.94 -11.76 -9.52
N VAL A 68 8.54 -11.09 -8.44
CA VAL A 68 7.65 -9.91 -8.50
C VAL A 68 8.25 -8.79 -9.36
N SER A 69 9.58 -8.72 -9.43
CA SER A 69 10.30 -7.75 -10.27
C SER A 69 10.25 -8.05 -11.78
N ASP A 70 9.63 -9.15 -12.21
CA ASP A 70 9.60 -9.55 -13.63
C ASP A 70 8.51 -8.78 -14.39
N LEU A 71 8.91 -7.67 -15.00
CA LEU A 71 8.00 -6.71 -15.67
C LEU A 71 7.57 -7.14 -17.08
N GLU A 72 8.07 -8.26 -17.58
CA GLU A 72 7.74 -8.78 -18.90
C GLU A 72 6.35 -9.41 -18.97
N SER A 73 5.85 -9.91 -17.83
CA SER A 73 4.61 -10.68 -17.76
C SER A 73 3.34 -9.84 -17.85
N SER A 74 3.40 -8.53 -17.57
CA SER A 74 2.22 -7.67 -17.48
C SER A 74 2.54 -6.20 -17.71
N ASP A 75 1.99 -5.63 -18.80
CA ASP A 75 2.07 -4.19 -19.07
C ASP A 75 1.36 -3.36 -17.98
N TRP A 76 0.22 -3.85 -17.48
CA TRP A 76 -0.50 -3.21 -16.38
C TRP A 76 0.38 -3.08 -15.14
N PHE A 77 1.12 -4.14 -14.79
CA PHE A 77 2.01 -4.16 -13.63
C PHE A 77 3.23 -3.27 -13.86
N ARG A 78 3.86 -3.39 -15.05
CA ARG A 78 5.01 -2.56 -15.44
C ARG A 78 4.73 -1.06 -15.30
N GLN A 79 3.53 -0.61 -15.66
CA GLN A 79 3.15 0.79 -15.57
C GLN A 79 2.99 1.30 -14.12
N ARG A 80 2.84 0.41 -13.13
CA ARG A 80 2.54 0.77 -11.73
C ARG A 80 3.69 0.47 -10.77
N TYR A 81 4.45 -0.59 -11.05
CA TYR A 81 5.55 -1.01 -10.22
C TYR A 81 6.78 -0.14 -10.46
N ASN A 82 7.25 0.54 -9.41
CA ASN A 82 8.48 1.32 -9.44
C ASN A 82 9.48 0.74 -8.43
N PRO A 83 10.53 0.01 -8.87
CA PRO A 83 11.49 -0.64 -7.99
C PRO A 83 12.37 0.35 -7.20
N HIS A 84 12.36 1.64 -7.56
CA HIS A 84 13.14 2.67 -6.87
C HIS A 84 12.38 3.33 -5.71
N LYS A 85 11.14 2.93 -5.44
CA LYS A 85 10.38 3.45 -4.30
C LYS A 85 10.93 2.88 -3.00
N GLN A 86 11.31 3.78 -2.09
CA GLN A 86 11.78 3.46 -0.74
C GLN A 86 10.58 3.40 0.22
N PRO A 87 10.18 2.23 0.75
CA PRO A 87 8.98 2.09 1.58
C PRO A 87 9.22 2.48 3.05
N ILE A 88 10.48 2.58 3.48
CA ILE A 88 10.85 2.86 4.87
C ILE A 88 11.47 4.26 4.98
N LEU A 89 10.95 5.03 5.91
CA LEU A 89 11.38 6.40 6.19
C LEU A 89 12.78 6.45 6.81
N LYS A 90 13.66 7.31 6.27
CA LYS A 90 15.02 7.54 6.80
C LYS A 90 15.12 8.87 7.53
N GLN A 91 16.11 9.01 8.42
CA GLN A 91 16.31 10.20 9.27
C GLN A 91 16.40 11.52 8.49
N ASN A 92 17.13 11.53 7.37
CA ASN A 92 17.35 12.73 6.57
C ASN A 92 16.52 12.72 5.27
N GLN A 93 15.39 12.02 5.27
CA GLN A 93 14.55 11.94 4.08
C GLN A 93 13.68 13.19 3.94
N SER A 94 13.84 13.90 2.81
CA SER A 94 12.90 14.94 2.43
C SER A 94 11.61 14.33 1.88
N VAL A 95 10.48 14.93 2.22
CA VAL A 95 9.16 14.60 1.65
C VAL A 95 8.79 15.73 0.71
N GLU A 96 8.41 15.39 -0.51
CA GLU A 96 7.96 16.35 -1.51
C GLU A 96 6.77 17.16 -0.99
N GLY A 97 6.75 18.48 -1.20
CA GLY A 97 5.73 19.37 -0.65
C GLY A 97 4.29 18.98 -1.02
N GLY A 98 4.07 18.51 -2.26
CA GLY A 98 2.76 18.00 -2.69
C GLY A 98 2.34 16.74 -1.93
N ALA A 99 3.25 15.79 -1.76
CA ALA A 99 3.02 14.56 -1.00
C ALA A 99 2.77 14.85 0.49
N LEU A 100 3.54 15.78 1.08
CA LEU A 100 3.35 16.21 2.47
C LEU A 100 1.99 16.87 2.68
N SER A 101 1.57 17.72 1.75
CA SER A 101 0.26 18.40 1.80
C SER A 101 -0.88 17.40 1.69
N TRP A 102 -0.76 16.42 0.77
CA TRP A 102 -1.73 15.33 0.65
C TRP A 102 -1.80 14.50 1.94
N TRP A 103 -0.65 14.12 2.51
CA TRP A 103 -0.61 13.32 3.73
C TRP A 103 -1.24 14.04 4.92
N LYS A 104 -0.96 15.34 5.10
CA LYS A 104 -1.62 16.18 6.12
C LYS A 104 -3.15 16.30 5.95
N MET A 105 -3.67 16.05 4.75
CA MET A 105 -5.10 16.07 4.50
C MET A 105 -5.82 14.79 4.96
N LEU A 106 -5.10 13.67 5.09
CA LEU A 106 -5.68 12.37 5.48
C LEU A 106 -6.40 12.47 6.84
N GLN A 107 -5.76 13.11 7.81
CA GLN A 107 -6.33 13.39 9.12
C GLN A 107 -5.95 14.82 9.51
N ARG A 108 -6.89 15.75 9.29
CA ARG A 108 -6.68 17.16 9.61
C ARG A 108 -6.44 17.32 11.12
N SER A 109 -5.34 17.95 11.46
CA SER A 109 -5.02 18.38 12.82
C SER A 109 -4.67 19.86 12.79
N GLY A 110 -5.24 20.63 13.72
CA GLY A 110 -5.15 22.10 13.71
C GLY A 110 -3.82 22.67 14.20
N ASN A 111 -3.07 21.90 15.00
CA ASN A 111 -1.88 22.38 15.72
C ASN A 111 -0.65 21.49 15.45
N ASP A 112 -0.49 21.05 14.21
CA ASP A 112 0.57 20.15 13.82
C ASP A 112 1.94 20.84 13.76
N ARG A 113 2.90 20.31 14.54
CA ARG A 113 4.30 20.73 14.50
C ARG A 113 4.93 20.50 13.12
N PRO A 114 6.02 21.20 12.76
CA PRO A 114 6.76 20.91 11.54
C PRO A 114 7.24 19.45 11.50
N LEU A 115 6.99 18.74 10.40
CA LEU A 115 7.35 17.31 10.28
C LEU A 115 8.85 17.08 10.51
N GLN A 116 9.71 17.96 10.01
CA GLN A 116 11.17 17.83 10.16
C GLN A 116 11.62 17.87 11.64
N GLU A 117 10.96 18.68 12.46
CA GLU A 117 11.25 18.77 13.89
C GLU A 117 10.87 17.48 14.61
N VAL A 118 9.65 16.98 14.36
CA VAL A 118 9.15 15.72 14.92
C VAL A 118 10.02 14.53 14.48
N MET A 119 10.45 14.52 13.22
CA MET A 119 11.33 13.50 12.66
C MET A 119 12.72 13.49 13.32
N SER A 120 13.30 14.68 13.54
CA SER A 120 14.58 14.82 14.24
C SER A 120 14.51 14.29 15.67
N GLU A 121 13.41 14.54 16.38
CA GLU A 121 13.17 14.01 17.72
C GLU A 121 12.94 12.50 17.73
N LEU A 122 12.15 11.98 16.79
CA LEU A 122 11.85 10.55 16.69
C LEU A 122 13.12 9.73 16.54
N PHE A 123 14.02 10.12 15.63
CA PHE A 123 15.27 9.41 15.37
C PHE A 123 16.37 9.58 16.42
N ARG A 124 16.10 10.33 17.51
CA ARG A 124 16.92 10.26 18.73
C ARG A 124 16.55 9.05 19.59
N VAL A 125 15.33 8.53 19.45
CA VAL A 125 14.80 7.40 20.23
C VAL A 125 14.88 6.10 19.44
N ILE A 126 14.55 6.14 18.14
CA ILE A 126 14.60 4.96 17.28
C ILE A 126 15.88 4.93 16.46
N ALA A 127 16.46 3.74 16.30
CA ALA A 127 17.55 3.54 15.35
C ALA A 127 17.04 3.76 13.91
N SER A 128 17.92 4.26 13.05
CA SER A 128 17.66 4.26 11.62
C SER A 128 17.39 2.81 11.16
N PRO A 129 16.31 2.57 10.40
CA PRO A 129 16.00 1.23 9.93
C PRO A 129 17.15 0.63 9.12
N PRO A 130 17.39 -0.68 9.22
CA PRO A 130 18.43 -1.32 8.42
C PRO A 130 18.17 -1.10 6.94
N GLU A 131 19.25 -0.92 6.17
CA GLU A 131 19.14 -0.76 4.73
C GLU A 131 18.39 -1.94 4.11
N PRO A 132 17.47 -1.70 3.14
CA PRO A 132 16.76 -2.76 2.47
C PRO A 132 17.76 -3.77 1.90
N LEU A 133 17.56 -5.05 2.21
CA LEU A 133 18.42 -6.10 1.69
C LEU A 133 18.38 -6.07 0.16
N LYS A 134 19.54 -5.84 -0.47
CA LYS A 134 19.65 -5.81 -1.93
C LYS A 134 19.10 -7.11 -2.55
N PRO A 135 18.38 -7.04 -3.68
CA PRO A 135 17.96 -8.22 -4.42
C PRO A 135 19.17 -9.09 -4.75
N ARG A 136 19.01 -10.42 -4.64
CA ARG A 136 20.05 -11.40 -4.98
C ARG A 136 19.43 -12.47 -5.85
N SER A 137 19.98 -12.64 -7.05
CA SER A 137 19.56 -13.65 -8.03
C SER A 137 19.64 -15.08 -7.49
N SER A 138 20.50 -15.34 -6.50
CA SER A 138 20.69 -16.66 -5.89
C SER A 138 19.77 -16.95 -4.71
N LEU A 139 18.97 -15.99 -4.24
CA LEU A 139 18.13 -16.14 -3.05
C LEU A 139 16.66 -15.96 -3.41
N CYS A 140 15.83 -16.96 -3.08
CA CYS A 140 14.39 -16.78 -3.06
C CYS A 140 13.95 -16.25 -1.69
N ARG A 141 13.34 -15.06 -1.67
CA ARG A 141 12.70 -14.51 -0.47
C ARG A 141 11.20 -14.69 -0.58
N SER A 142 10.64 -15.46 0.35
CA SER A 142 9.20 -15.70 0.44
C SER A 142 8.60 -14.90 1.59
N CYS A 143 7.43 -14.32 1.34
CA CYS A 143 6.69 -13.51 2.30
C CYS A 143 5.24 -14.00 2.40
N ALA A 144 4.73 -14.20 3.61
CA ALA A 144 3.30 -14.34 3.88
C ALA A 144 2.77 -13.00 4.40
N VAL A 145 1.72 -12.46 3.76
CA VAL A 145 1.00 -11.27 4.25
C VAL A 145 -0.36 -11.73 4.73
N VAL A 146 -0.57 -11.67 6.05
CA VAL A 146 -1.76 -12.23 6.70
C VAL A 146 -2.67 -11.07 7.13
N GLY A 147 -3.82 -10.97 6.46
CA GLY A 147 -4.89 -10.05 6.86
C GLY A 147 -5.74 -10.61 8.01
N ASN A 148 -6.83 -9.90 8.34
CA ASN A 148 -7.69 -10.23 9.50
C ASN A 148 -9.09 -10.70 9.08
N SER A 149 -9.24 -11.23 7.86
CA SER A 149 -10.52 -11.68 7.35
C SER A 149 -10.96 -12.98 8.04
N GLY A 150 -12.25 -13.09 8.34
CA GLY A 150 -12.84 -14.32 8.90
C GLY A 150 -12.79 -15.52 7.94
N ASN A 151 -12.46 -15.34 6.66
CA ASN A 151 -12.25 -16.44 5.72
C ASN A 151 -11.06 -17.34 6.08
N LEU A 152 -10.19 -16.91 7.00
CA LEU A 152 -9.09 -17.71 7.51
C LEU A 152 -9.56 -18.77 8.51
N LEU A 153 -10.75 -18.62 9.11
CA LEU A 153 -11.26 -19.59 10.07
C LEU A 153 -11.46 -20.97 9.42
N LYS A 154 -10.87 -22.01 10.02
CA LYS A 154 -10.84 -23.40 9.53
C LYS A 154 -10.18 -23.56 8.16
N SER A 155 -9.28 -22.65 7.78
CA SER A 155 -8.53 -22.73 6.54
C SER A 155 -7.31 -23.64 6.63
N GLU A 156 -6.82 -23.88 7.85
CA GLU A 156 -5.64 -24.68 8.13
C GLU A 156 -4.35 -24.19 7.42
N TYR A 157 -4.30 -22.91 7.04
CA TYR A 157 -3.13 -22.34 6.35
C TYR A 157 -1.91 -22.11 7.25
N GLY A 158 -2.01 -22.33 8.56
CA GLY A 158 -1.01 -21.90 9.52
C GLY A 158 0.40 -22.45 9.25
N ALA A 159 0.50 -23.73 8.88
CA ALA A 159 1.79 -24.34 8.55
C ALA A 159 2.42 -23.73 7.29
N VAL A 160 1.62 -23.44 6.26
CA VAL A 160 2.09 -22.82 5.01
C VAL A 160 2.49 -21.36 5.26
N ILE A 161 1.73 -20.62 6.06
CA ILE A 161 2.07 -19.25 6.47
C ILE A 161 3.43 -19.23 7.17
N ASP A 162 3.61 -20.06 8.20
CA ASP A 162 4.83 -20.06 9.02
C ASP A 162 6.09 -20.55 8.26
N SER A 163 5.91 -21.27 7.14
CA SER A 163 7.00 -21.70 6.25
C SER A 163 7.68 -20.57 5.47
N HIS A 164 7.07 -19.37 5.40
CA HIS A 164 7.64 -18.23 4.68
C HIS A 164 8.79 -17.59 5.44
N GLN A 165 9.80 -17.02 4.75
CA GLN A 165 10.93 -16.37 5.42
C GLN A 165 10.50 -15.15 6.24
N SER A 166 9.53 -14.38 5.74
CA SER A 166 8.91 -13.27 6.47
C SER A 166 7.41 -13.46 6.58
N VAL A 167 6.86 -13.15 7.75
CA VAL A 167 5.42 -13.17 8.00
C VAL A 167 5.00 -11.79 8.49
N PHE A 168 4.19 -11.12 7.69
CA PHE A 168 3.66 -9.79 7.95
C PHE A 168 2.24 -9.89 8.48
N ARG A 169 1.98 -9.29 9.65
CA ARG A 169 0.64 -9.16 10.23
C ARG A 169 0.32 -7.69 10.46
N MET A 170 -0.93 -7.38 10.79
CA MET A 170 -1.37 -6.00 10.96
C MET A 170 -2.49 -5.86 11.97
N ASN A 171 -2.59 -4.65 12.55
CA ASN A 171 -3.63 -4.28 13.51
C ASN A 171 -3.64 -5.24 14.73
N ARG A 172 -4.82 -5.51 15.29
CA ARG A 172 -5.00 -6.40 16.44
C ARG A 172 -5.15 -7.89 16.06
N ALA A 173 -4.38 -8.35 15.06
CA ALA A 173 -4.42 -9.75 14.61
C ALA A 173 -4.08 -10.72 15.76
N GLN A 174 -4.94 -11.71 15.99
CA GLN A 174 -4.74 -12.74 17.02
C GLN A 174 -4.23 -14.03 16.40
N THR A 175 -3.15 -14.59 16.96
CA THR A 175 -2.65 -15.93 16.59
C THR A 175 -3.04 -16.98 17.64
N THR A 176 -3.04 -16.62 18.92
CA THR A 176 -3.46 -17.49 20.02
C THR A 176 -4.90 -17.95 19.82
N GLY A 177 -5.13 -19.26 19.86
CA GLY A 177 -6.43 -19.89 19.58
C GLY A 177 -6.74 -20.11 18.10
N PHE A 178 -5.93 -19.57 17.18
CA PHE A 178 -6.13 -19.66 15.72
C PHE A 178 -4.89 -20.21 14.99
N VAL A 179 -3.91 -20.75 15.70
CA VAL A 179 -2.59 -21.15 15.15
C VAL A 179 -2.72 -22.10 13.96
N GLN A 180 -3.67 -23.04 13.99
CA GLN A 180 -3.89 -23.97 12.87
C GLN A 180 -4.23 -23.22 11.57
N ASP A 181 -5.00 -22.14 11.68
CA ASP A 181 -5.50 -21.36 10.55
C ASP A 181 -4.52 -20.28 10.10
N VAL A 182 -3.93 -19.55 11.05
CA VAL A 182 -3.19 -18.32 10.75
C VAL A 182 -1.70 -18.42 11.06
N GLY A 183 -1.23 -19.53 11.62
CA GLY A 183 0.15 -19.70 12.07
C GLY A 183 0.45 -18.93 13.35
N ASN A 184 1.62 -19.16 13.94
CA ASN A 184 2.06 -18.47 15.16
C ASN A 184 3.24 -17.53 14.92
N ARG A 185 3.86 -17.55 13.73
CA ARG A 185 5.04 -16.75 13.44
C ARG A 185 4.65 -15.35 12.96
N SER A 186 5.41 -14.37 13.40
CA SER A 186 5.40 -13.00 12.90
C SER A 186 6.84 -12.51 12.82
N THR A 187 7.23 -11.88 11.72
CA THR A 187 8.53 -11.19 11.63
C THR A 187 8.36 -9.68 11.63
N HIS A 188 7.25 -9.20 11.05
CA HIS A 188 6.92 -7.78 11.02
C HIS A 188 5.44 -7.61 11.34
N HIS A 189 5.12 -6.52 12.05
CA HIS A 189 3.74 -6.21 12.42
C HIS A 189 3.43 -4.75 12.15
N PHE A 190 2.50 -4.51 11.23
CA PHE A 190 2.05 -3.17 10.86
C PHE A 190 1.01 -2.66 11.86
N MET A 191 1.26 -1.49 12.43
CA MET A 191 0.29 -0.84 13.31
C MET A 191 0.39 0.68 13.27
N TYR A 192 -0.64 1.31 13.78
CA TYR A 192 -0.77 2.74 14.05
C TYR A 192 -1.37 2.86 15.46
N PRO A 193 -1.26 4.02 16.14
CA PRO A 193 -1.53 4.13 17.58
C PRO A 193 -2.86 3.50 17.99
N GLU A 194 -3.95 3.84 17.30
CA GLU A 194 -5.31 3.39 17.64
C GLU A 194 -5.54 1.86 17.44
N SER A 195 -4.61 1.19 16.77
CA SER A 195 -4.63 -0.25 16.46
C SER A 195 -3.40 -0.98 17.02
N ALA A 196 -2.66 -0.35 17.94
CA ALA A 196 -1.47 -0.92 18.53
C ALA A 196 -1.78 -2.12 19.44
N VAL A 197 -0.83 -3.04 19.51
CA VAL A 197 -0.82 -4.21 20.39
C VAL A 197 0.60 -4.46 20.88
N ASP A 198 0.73 -5.15 22.00
CA ASP A 198 2.03 -5.65 22.44
C ASP A 198 2.53 -6.71 21.47
N LEU A 199 3.81 -6.61 21.09
CA LEU A 199 4.45 -7.53 20.16
C LEU A 199 5.37 -8.49 20.90
N ASN A 200 5.44 -9.73 20.43
CA ASN A 200 6.40 -10.70 20.93
C ASN A 200 7.85 -10.21 20.68
N PRO A 201 8.81 -10.58 21.56
CA PRO A 201 10.21 -10.26 21.35
C PRO A 201 10.72 -10.70 19.97
N GLY A 202 11.50 -9.83 19.31
CA GLY A 202 12.07 -10.10 17.99
C GLY A 202 11.15 -9.80 16.81
N VAL A 203 9.90 -9.41 17.03
CA VAL A 203 9.01 -8.91 15.96
C VAL A 203 9.34 -7.45 15.65
N HIS A 204 9.57 -7.13 14.38
CA HIS A 204 9.77 -5.75 13.95
C HIS A 204 8.44 -5.01 13.86
N MET A 205 8.25 -4.01 14.71
CA MET A 205 7.14 -3.06 14.56
C MET A 205 7.33 -2.21 13.30
N VAL A 206 6.29 -2.11 12.47
CA VAL A 206 6.23 -1.19 11.33
C VAL A 206 5.12 -0.18 11.58
N LEU A 207 5.50 1.04 11.95
CA LEU A 207 4.55 2.14 12.11
C LEU A 207 4.01 2.58 10.75
N VAL A 208 2.69 2.75 10.65
CA VAL A 208 2.01 3.39 9.52
C VAL A 208 1.44 4.74 9.98
N PRO A 209 2.17 5.85 9.83
CA PRO A 209 1.73 7.15 10.33
C PRO A 209 0.73 7.81 9.37
N PHE A 210 -0.47 8.10 9.85
CA PHE A 210 -1.53 8.81 9.13
C PHE A 210 -1.61 10.30 9.50
N LYS A 211 -0.91 10.71 10.57
CA LYS A 211 -0.80 12.09 11.07
C LYS A 211 0.51 12.30 11.82
N ILE A 212 0.90 13.55 12.05
CA ILE A 212 2.13 13.91 12.78
C ILE A 212 2.13 13.31 14.19
N ARG A 213 0.96 13.33 14.85
CA ARG A 213 0.79 12.79 16.19
C ARG A 213 1.14 11.29 16.31
N ASP A 214 1.06 10.52 15.22
CA ASP A 214 1.43 9.10 15.25
C ASP A 214 2.95 8.91 15.41
N LEU A 215 3.75 9.82 14.85
CA LEU A 215 5.21 9.83 15.01
C LEU A 215 5.59 10.24 16.44
N GLU A 216 4.89 11.24 16.99
CA GLU A 216 5.08 11.67 18.38
C GLU A 216 4.70 10.57 19.37
N TRP A 217 3.60 9.86 19.09
CA TRP A 217 3.20 8.68 19.87
C TRP A 217 4.29 7.62 19.87
N LEU A 218 4.88 7.28 18.72
CA LEU A 218 5.96 6.28 18.68
C LEU A 218 7.16 6.70 19.53
N ARG A 219 7.56 7.97 19.45
CA ARG A 219 8.62 8.53 20.31
C ARG A 219 8.26 8.35 21.79
N SER A 220 7.05 8.74 22.17
CA SER A 220 6.57 8.69 23.55
C SER A 220 6.45 7.26 24.08
N ALA A 221 5.83 6.35 23.33
CA ALA A 221 5.64 4.95 23.70
C ALA A 221 6.97 4.21 23.93
N LEU A 222 8.05 4.60 23.23
CA LEU A 222 9.39 4.03 23.38
C LEU A 222 10.28 4.80 24.38
N SER A 223 9.77 5.86 25.01
CA SER A 223 10.54 6.66 25.98
C SER A 223 9.72 7.03 27.22
N THR A 224 8.94 8.12 27.15
CA THR A 224 8.30 8.75 28.31
C THR A 224 6.94 8.18 28.70
N GLY A 225 6.18 7.64 27.74
CA GLY A 225 4.81 7.16 27.95
C GLY A 225 3.73 8.25 28.06
N ASP A 226 4.05 9.53 27.83
CA ASP A 226 3.11 10.66 27.98
C ASP A 226 1.91 10.63 27.01
N ILE A 227 2.06 10.04 25.82
CA ILE A 227 1.01 9.99 24.81
C ILE A 227 0.36 8.60 24.83
N THR A 228 -0.83 8.52 25.42
CA THR A 228 -1.66 7.31 25.39
C THR A 228 -2.68 7.37 24.26
N THR A 229 -3.09 6.19 23.78
CA THR A 229 -4.13 5.97 22.76
C THR A 229 -5.51 5.91 23.36
#